data_AF-A0A4U2EBJ8-F1
#
_entry.id   AF-A0A4U2EBJ8-F1
#
_cell.length_a   1.000
_cell.length_b   1.000
_cell.length_c   1.000
_cell.angle_alpha   90.00
_cell.angle_beta   90.00
_cell.angle_gamma   90.00
#
_symmetry.space_group_name_H-M   'P 1'
#
loop_
_entity.id
_entity.type
_entity.pdbx_description
1 polymer ?
#
loop_
_entity_poly.entity_id
_entity_poly.type
_entity_poly.pdbx_seq_one_letter_code
_entity_poly.pdbx_strand_id
1 'polypeptide(L)'
;MPGASHVGVSQRIDSESERNRLKKVVSRYCDEHGGFIIRTAAEGADSNELAQDAAFLKRLWLKVLERRGKHKARTRLYGELCLS
;
A
#
# COMPACT_ATOMS: atom_id res chain seq x y z
N MET A 1 3.73 -3.26 0.39
CA MET A 1 4.54 -4.46 0.66
C MET A 1 5.86 -4.04 1.23
N PRO A 2 6.03 -4.14 2.57
CA PRO A 2 7.29 -3.87 3.20
C PRO A 2 8.44 -4.69 2.61
N GLY A 3 9.57 -4.06 2.30
CA GLY A 3 10.77 -4.74 1.79
C GLY A 3 10.75 -5.14 0.30
N ALA A 4 9.68 -4.84 -0.45
CA ALA A 4 9.63 -5.03 -1.90
C ALA A 4 9.50 -3.67 -2.58
N SER A 5 10.32 -3.34 -3.58
CA SER A 5 10.39 -2.00 -4.18
C SER A 5 9.58 -1.82 -5.48
N HIS A 6 8.72 -2.77 -5.83
CA HIS A 6 7.97 -2.74 -7.10
C HIS A 6 6.46 -2.52 -6.91
N VAL A 7 5.81 -2.09 -8.00
CA VAL A 7 4.35 -2.03 -8.11
C VAL A 7 3.84 -3.23 -8.88
N GLY A 8 2.99 -4.03 -8.23
CA GLY A 8 2.17 -5.05 -8.88
C GLY A 8 0.77 -4.52 -9.19
N VAL A 9 0.14 -5.04 -10.23
CA VAL A 9 -1.26 -4.74 -10.58
C VAL A 9 -2.04 -6.05 -10.65
N SER A 10 -3.26 -6.06 -10.14
CA SER A 10 -4.12 -7.26 -10.17
C SER A 10 -4.30 -7.77 -11.60
N GLN A 11 -4.17 -9.08 -11.78
CA GLN A 11 -4.46 -9.76 -13.06
C GLN A 11 -5.95 -9.71 -13.44
N ARG A 12 -6.83 -9.34 -12.50
CA ARG A 12 -8.27 -9.16 -12.77
C ARG A 12 -8.62 -7.81 -13.41
N ILE A 13 -7.64 -6.92 -13.60
CA ILE A 13 -7.82 -5.67 -14.35
C ILE A 13 -7.39 -5.95 -15.80
N ASP A 14 -8.37 -6.19 -16.67
CA ASP A 14 -8.13 -6.63 -18.04
C ASP A 14 -7.55 -5.50 -18.92
N SER A 15 -7.97 -4.26 -18.66
CA SER A 15 -7.56 -3.09 -19.42
C SER A 15 -6.07 -2.77 -19.22
N GLU A 16 -5.27 -2.95 -20.28
CA GLU A 16 -3.84 -2.64 -20.24
C GLU A 16 -3.53 -1.16 -20.04
N SER A 17 -4.33 -0.28 -20.64
CA SER A 17 -4.20 1.16 -20.45
C SER A 17 -4.41 1.53 -18.99
N GLU A 18 -5.39 0.90 -18.33
CA GLU A 18 -5.68 1.12 -16.92
C GLU A 18 -4.57 0.57 -16.02
N ARG A 19 -4.08 -0.65 -16.28
CA ARG A 19 -2.92 -1.18 -15.53
C ARG A 19 -1.72 -0.25 -15.61
N ASN A 20 -1.43 0.28 -16.79
CA ASN A 20 -0.31 1.19 -17.01
C ASN A 20 -0.53 2.54 -16.31
N ARG A 21 -1.75 3.09 -16.36
CA ARG A 21 -2.12 4.32 -15.64
C ARG A 21 -1.92 4.15 -14.13
N LEU A 22 -2.53 3.13 -13.56
CA LEU A 22 -2.47 2.82 -12.12
C LEU A 22 -1.02 2.60 -11.68
N LYS A 23 -0.24 1.80 -12.44
CA LYS A 23 1.18 1.56 -12.17
C LYS A 23 2.00 2.85 -12.20
N LYS A 24 1.76 3.74 -13.18
CA LYS A 24 2.50 5.01 -13.33
C LYS A 24 2.22 5.96 -12.17
N VAL A 25 0.97 6.04 -11.72
CA VAL A 25 0.60 6.88 -10.58
C VAL A 25 1.22 6.33 -9.30
N VAL A 26 1.01 5.05 -9.01
CA VAL A 26 1.41 4.45 -7.73
C VAL A 26 2.92 4.29 -7.58
N SER A 27 3.66 4.09 -8.67
CA SER A 27 5.14 3.98 -8.64
C SER A 27 5.82 5.18 -7.99
N ARG A 28 5.21 6.37 -8.04
CA ARG A 28 5.74 7.59 -7.41
C ARG A 28 5.78 7.51 -5.89
N TYR A 29 5.00 6.60 -5.30
CA TYR A 29 4.94 6.39 -3.87
C TYR A 29 5.80 5.20 -3.42
N CYS A 30 6.46 4.46 -4.31
CA CYS A 30 7.41 3.43 -3.88
C CYS A 30 8.66 4.07 -3.26
N ASP A 31 9.13 3.53 -2.14
CA ASP A 31 10.35 3.96 -1.48
C ASP A 31 11.06 2.77 -0.80
N GLU A 32 12.08 3.06 0.02
CA GLU A 32 12.83 2.05 0.78
C GLU A 32 11.95 1.27 1.78
N HIS A 33 10.82 1.83 2.21
CA HIS A 33 9.91 1.15 3.12
C HIS A 33 9.04 0.13 2.39
N GLY A 34 8.83 0.28 1.08
CA GLY A 34 8.22 -0.73 0.24
C GLY A 34 7.43 -0.19 -0.95
N GLY A 35 6.75 -1.12 -1.62
CA GLY A 35 5.97 -0.90 -2.83
C GLY A 35 4.51 -1.29 -2.65
N PHE A 36 3.77 -1.41 -3.74
CA PHE A 36 2.31 -1.56 -3.68
C PHE A 36 1.81 -2.66 -4.60
N ILE A 37 0.69 -3.27 -4.23
CA ILE A 37 -0.07 -4.16 -5.11
C ILE A 37 -1.43 -3.50 -5.30
N ILE A 38 -1.71 -3.09 -6.53
CA ILE A 38 -2.95 -2.44 -6.90
C ILE A 38 -4.03 -3.51 -7.07
N ARG A 39 -5.09 -3.43 -6.26
CA ARG A 39 -6.20 -4.38 -6.27
C ARG A 39 -7.29 -3.92 -7.24
N THR A 40 -8.18 -4.84 -7.63
CA THR A 40 -9.31 -4.57 -8.52
C THR A 40 -10.20 -3.41 -8.03
N ALA A 41 -10.32 -3.22 -6.71
CA ALA A 41 -11.08 -2.11 -6.14
C ALA A 41 -10.52 -0.71 -6.48
N ALA A 42 -9.28 -0.61 -6.95
CA ALA A 42 -8.65 0.64 -7.35
C ALA A 42 -8.83 0.94 -8.86
N GLU A 43 -9.53 0.07 -9.60
CA GLU A 43 -9.87 0.33 -10.99
C GLU A 43 -10.78 1.56 -11.12
N GLY A 44 -10.41 2.49 -12.00
CA GLY A 44 -11.12 3.76 -12.17
C GLY A 44 -10.80 4.81 -11.10
N ALA A 45 -10.07 4.46 -10.03
CA ALA A 45 -9.70 5.41 -8.98
C ALA A 45 -8.83 6.55 -9.53
N ASP A 46 -9.06 7.75 -9.04
CA ASP A 46 -8.29 8.92 -9.46
C ASP A 46 -6.91 8.98 -8.78
N SER A 47 -6.07 9.90 -9.24
CA SER A 47 -4.72 10.03 -8.69
C SER A 47 -4.68 10.50 -7.24
N ASN A 48 -5.68 11.25 -6.79
CA ASN A 48 -5.76 11.77 -5.44
C ASN A 48 -6.18 10.66 -4.45
N GLU A 49 -7.15 9.83 -4.82
CA GLU A 49 -7.55 8.64 -4.06
C GLU A 49 -6.34 7.69 -3.87
N LEU A 50 -5.64 7.39 -4.96
CA LEU A 50 -4.43 6.55 -4.92
C LEU A 50 -3.32 7.17 -4.04
N ALA A 51 -3.16 8.50 -4.08
CA ALA A 51 -2.18 9.21 -3.26
C ALA A 51 -2.51 9.11 -1.77
N GLN A 52 -3.78 9.29 -1.42
CA GLN A 52 -4.27 9.23 -0.04
C GLN A 52 -4.10 7.82 0.53
N ASP A 53 -4.47 6.79 -0.22
CA ASP A 53 -4.28 5.40 0.18
C ASP A 53 -2.80 5.04 0.37
N ALA A 54 -1.94 5.43 -0.58
CA ALA A 54 -0.51 5.19 -0.47
C ALA A 54 0.09 5.89 0.76
N ALA A 55 -0.27 7.14 1.01
CA ALA A 55 0.17 7.90 2.18
C ALA A 55 -0.34 7.30 3.49
N PHE A 56 -1.60 6.85 3.53
CA PHE A 56 -2.18 6.17 4.68
C PHE A 56 -1.41 4.90 5.03
N LEU A 57 -1.17 4.03 4.05
CA LEU A 57 -0.46 2.76 4.24
C LEU A 57 0.99 2.96 4.68
N LYS A 58 1.70 3.96 4.13
CA LYS A 58 3.05 4.32 4.59
C LYS A 58 3.06 4.75 6.05
N ARG A 59 2.18 5.68 6.42
CA ARG A 59 2.07 6.15 7.80
C ARG A 59 1.72 5.03 8.76
N LEU A 60 0.84 4.12 8.35
CA LEU A 60 0.49 2.95 9.12
C LEU A 60 1.72 2.06 9.35
N TRP A 61 2.49 1.78 8.29
CA TRP A 61 3.69 0.95 8.39
C TRP A 61 4.75 1.56 9.30
N LEU A 62 5.00 2.87 9.20
CA LEU A 62 5.93 3.58 10.09
C LEU A 62 5.52 3.44 11.57
N LYS A 63 4.23 3.53 11.88
CA LYS A 63 3.72 3.29 13.25
C LYS A 63 3.96 1.86 13.72
N VAL A 64 3.85 0.87 12.83
CA VAL A 64 4.15 -0.54 13.16
C VAL A 64 5.64 -0.71 13.46
N LEU A 65 6.52 -0.11 12.66
CA LEU A 65 7.97 -0.13 12.89
C LEU A 65 8.35 0.55 14.21
N GLU A 66 7.74 1.69 14.52
CA GLU A 66 7.94 2.41 15.78
C GLU A 66 7.54 1.55 16.99
N ARG A 67 6.35 0.93 16.96
CA ARG A 67 5.88 0.03 18.02
C ARG A 67 6.78 -1.19 18.18
N ARG A 68 7.26 -1.76 17.06
CA ARG A 68 8.21 -2.88 17.07
C ARG A 68 9.51 -2.51 17.79
N GLY A 69 10.02 -1.29 17.62
CA GLY A 69 11.22 -0.82 18.31
C GLY A 69 11.02 -0.60 19.82
N LYS A 70 9.82 -0.17 20.23
CA LYS A 70 9.50 0.14 21.63
C LYS A 70 9.24 -1.09 22.51
N HIS A 71 8.62 -2.14 21.97
CA HIS A 71 8.20 -3.30 22.76
C HIS A 71 9.09 -4.52 22.49
N LYS A 72 9.87 -4.94 23.50
CA LYS A 72 10.77 -6.12 23.42
C LYS A 72 10.09 -7.46 23.71
N ALA A 73 8.89 -7.44 24.30
CA ALA A 73 8.11 -8.65 24.63
C ALA A 73 6.99 -8.89 23.60
N ARG A 74 6.49 -10.14 23.52
CA ARG A 74 5.38 -10.53 22.62
C ARG A 74 4.15 -9.62 22.84
N THR A 75 3.94 -8.67 21.94
CA THR A 75 2.87 -7.67 22.02
C THR A 75 2.24 -7.52 20.64
N ARG A 76 0.91 -7.29 20.57
CA ARG A 76 0.22 -6.97 19.32
C ARG A 76 0.69 -5.60 18.82
N LEU A 77 1.30 -5.55 17.63
CA LEU A 77 1.78 -4.29 17.02
C LEU A 77 0.70 -3.57 16.21
N TYR A 78 -0.11 -4.35 15.50
CA TYR A 78 -1.25 -3.90 14.71
C TYR A 78 -2.38 -4.91 14.86
N GLY A 79 -3.62 -4.42 14.94
CA GLY A 79 -4.82 -5.24 14.86
C GLY A 79 -5.60 -4.79 13.65
N GLU A 80 -6.07 -5.74 12.84
CA GLU A 80 -6.93 -5.44 11.70
C GLU A 80 -8.17 -4.68 12.16
N LEU A 81 -8.63 -3.76 11.31
CA LEU A 81 -9.84 -2.99 11.58
C LEU A 81 -11.02 -3.97 11.59
N CYS A 82 -11.80 -3.98 12.67
CA CYS A 82 -13.06 -4.70 12.68
C CYS A 82 -14.03 -3.99 11.71
N LEU A 83 -14.59 -4.77 10.78
CA LEU A 83 -15.75 -4.35 10.00
C LEU A 83 -16.96 -4.53 10.91
N SER A 84 -17.30 -3.49 11.67
CA SER A 84 -18.56 -3.38 12.41
C SER A 84 -19.69 -2.97 11.47
#